data_AF-A0A3P6ZRD2-F1
#
_entry.id   AF-A0A3P6ZRD2-F1
#
_cell.length_a   1.000
_cell.length_b   1.000
_cell.length_c   1.000
_cell.angle_alpha   90.00
_cell.angle_beta   90.00
_cell.angle_gamma   90.00
#
_symmetry.space_group_name_H-M   'P 1'
#
loop_
_entity.id
_entity.type
_entity.pdbx_description
1 polymer ?
#
loop_
_entity_poly.entity_id
_entity_poly.type
_entity_poly.pdbx_seq_one_letter_code
_entity_poly.pdbx_strand_id
1 'polypeptide(L)'
;MITLCSSALGRRAVWAEIKKRIDTLLDDLGVGYLMGLVINACCSGFCTKKDYEEINAFFKEHPLPCSRPIQQALESIEVNTGILERDAESLGFFLVEFMGHTNGSTA
;
A
#
# COMPACT_ATOMS: atom_id res chain seq x y z
N MET A 1 -14.07 -0.78 -4.48
CA MET A 1 -12.59 -0.77 -4.62
C MET A 1 -11.88 -0.43 -3.32
N ILE A 2 -12.15 0.72 -2.69
CA ILE A 2 -11.41 1.19 -1.50
C ILE A 2 -11.40 0.17 -0.34
N THR A 3 -12.52 -0.47 -0.04
CA THR A 3 -12.62 -1.49 1.03
C THR A 3 -11.83 -2.78 0.74
N LEU A 4 -11.62 -3.13 -0.53
CA LEU A 4 -10.82 -4.30 -0.90
C LEU A 4 -9.34 -4.07 -0.56
N CYS A 5 -8.89 -2.82 -0.60
CA CYS A 5 -7.51 -2.42 -0.29
C CYS A 5 -7.14 -2.58 1.20
N SER A 6 -8.07 -2.92 2.08
CA SER A 6 -7.77 -3.17 3.49
C SER A 6 -6.96 -4.45 3.72
N SER A 7 -6.93 -5.38 2.76
CA SER A 7 -6.11 -6.60 2.82
C SER A 7 -4.91 -6.52 1.86
N ALA A 8 -3.82 -7.22 2.18
CA ALA A 8 -2.64 -7.28 1.31
C ALA A 8 -2.97 -7.86 -0.08
N LEU A 9 -3.76 -8.94 -0.11
CA LEU A 9 -4.21 -9.56 -1.37
C LEU A 9 -5.10 -8.61 -2.18
N GLY A 10 -6.04 -7.94 -1.50
CA GLY A 10 -6.94 -7.01 -2.16
C GLY A 10 -6.24 -5.78 -2.73
N ARG A 11 -5.23 -5.21 -2.04
CA ARG A 11 -4.39 -4.14 -2.61
C ARG A 11 -3.68 -4.59 -3.88
N ARG A 12 -3.09 -5.79 -3.87
CA ARG A 12 -2.42 -6.35 -5.05
C ARG A 12 -3.38 -6.55 -6.22
N ALA A 13 -4.59 -7.05 -5.94
CA ALA A 13 -5.61 -7.25 -6.97
C ALA A 13 -6.09 -5.92 -7.57
N VAL A 14 -6.38 -4.92 -6.73
CA VAL A 14 -6.78 -3.58 -7.18
C VAL A 14 -5.64 -2.91 -7.95
N TRP A 15 -4.39 -3.03 -7.50
CA TRP A 15 -3.23 -2.50 -8.21
C TRP A 15 -3.07 -3.14 -9.60
N ALA A 16 -3.24 -4.46 -9.71
CA ALA A 16 -3.22 -5.14 -11.00
C ALA A 16 -4.32 -4.64 -11.95
N GLU A 17 -5.49 -4.31 -11.42
CA GLU A 17 -6.59 -3.76 -12.22
C GLU A 17 -6.33 -2.32 -12.66
N ILE A 18 -5.79 -1.48 -11.77
CA ILE A 18 -5.35 -0.11 -12.08
C ILE A 18 -4.34 -0.13 -13.22
N LYS A 19 -3.32 -1.00 -13.16
CA LYS A 19 -2.31 -1.12 -14.23
C LYS A 19 -2.89 -1.50 -15.58
N LYS A 20 -3.91 -2.37 -15.60
CA LYS A 20 -4.56 -2.82 -16.84
C LYS A 20 -5.44 -1.76 -17.47
N ARG A 21 -6.07 -0.91 -16.65
CA ARG A 21 -7.19 -0.08 -17.07
C ARG A 21 -6.97 1.41 -16.87
N ILE A 22 -5.73 1.84 -16.59
CA ILE A 22 -5.41 3.20 -16.13
C ILE A 22 -6.06 4.31 -16.97
N ASP A 23 -6.04 4.17 -18.30
CA ASP A 23 -6.62 5.14 -19.22
C ASP A 23 -8.16 5.17 -19.13
N THR A 24 -8.80 3.99 -19.22
CA THR A 24 -10.26 3.87 -19.12
C THR A 24 -10.80 4.17 -17.71
N LEU A 25 -9.99 3.93 -16.68
CA LEU A 25 -10.40 4.07 -15.30
C LEU A 25 -10.58 5.55 -14.91
N LEU A 26 -9.77 6.44 -15.50
CA LEU A 26 -9.94 7.88 -15.31
C LEU A 26 -11.27 8.36 -15.90
N ASP A 27 -11.59 7.89 -17.10
CA ASP A 27 -12.84 8.22 -17.80
C ASP A 27 -14.07 7.64 -17.07
N ASP A 28 -13.99 6.38 -16.64
CA ASP A 28 -15.05 5.69 -15.89
C ASP A 28 -15.39 6.36 -14.56
N LEU A 29 -14.36 6.84 -13.85
CA LEU A 29 -14.54 7.52 -12.57
C LEU A 29 -15.04 8.96 -12.76
N GLY A 30 -14.90 9.54 -13.96
CA GLY A 30 -15.41 10.85 -14.36
C GLY A 30 -14.86 12.05 -13.57
N VAL A 31 -14.09 11.81 -12.51
CA VAL A 31 -13.60 12.81 -11.56
C VAL A 31 -12.22 12.42 -11.02
N GLY A 32 -11.22 13.28 -11.23
CA GLY A 32 -9.85 13.06 -10.74
C GLY A 32 -9.72 12.90 -9.22
N TYR A 33 -10.69 13.41 -8.45
CA TYR A 33 -10.77 13.22 -7.00
C TYR A 33 -10.98 11.75 -6.61
N LEU A 34 -11.94 11.06 -7.24
CA LEU A 34 -12.21 9.65 -6.97
C LEU A 34 -11.02 8.77 -7.34
N MET A 35 -10.34 9.09 -8.44
CA MET A 35 -9.09 8.45 -8.83
C MET A 35 -8.02 8.61 -7.75
N GLY A 36 -7.85 9.82 -7.22
CA GLY A 36 -6.94 10.10 -6.11
C GLY A 36 -7.24 9.27 -4.86
N LEU A 37 -8.52 9.10 -4.50
CA LEU A 37 -8.92 8.25 -3.37
C LEU A 37 -8.59 6.77 -3.60
N VAL A 38 -8.84 6.26 -4.81
CA VAL A 38 -8.53 4.86 -5.17
C VAL A 38 -7.03 4.61 -5.13
N ILE A 39 -6.23 5.51 -5.71
CA ILE A 39 -4.76 5.42 -5.69
C ILE A 39 -4.24 5.43 -4.26
N ASN A 40 -4.70 6.38 -3.44
CA ASN A 40 -4.24 6.47 -2.06
C ASN A 40 -4.61 5.19 -1.29
N ALA A 41 -5.87 4.75 -1.35
CA ALA A 41 -6.31 3.53 -0.67
C ALA A 41 -5.55 2.28 -1.11
N CYS A 42 -5.25 2.15 -2.41
CA CYS A 42 -4.53 1.00 -2.96
C CYS A 42 -3.04 1.03 -2.64
N CYS A 43 -2.38 2.17 -2.82
CA CYS A 43 -0.92 2.26 -2.83
C CYS A 43 -0.31 2.60 -1.46
N SER A 44 -1.01 3.33 -0.59
CA SER A 44 -0.47 3.73 0.73
C SER A 44 -0.14 2.57 1.66
N GLY A 45 -0.74 1.39 1.45
CA GLY A 45 -0.55 0.20 2.30
C GLY A 45 0.57 -0.74 1.85
N PHE A 46 1.40 -0.37 0.86
CA PHE A 46 2.62 -1.13 0.54
C PHE A 46 3.76 -0.71 1.48
N CYS A 47 4.75 -1.61 1.63
CA CYS A 47 5.82 -1.47 2.62
C CYS A 47 7.17 -2.01 2.13
N THR A 48 7.35 -2.17 0.82
CA THR A 48 8.63 -2.63 0.26
C THR A 48 9.19 -1.61 -0.73
N LYS A 49 10.52 -1.52 -0.76
CA LYS A 49 11.23 -0.67 -1.74
C LYS A 49 10.87 -1.03 -3.19
N LYS A 50 10.70 -2.33 -3.48
CA LYS A 50 10.28 -2.82 -4.80
C LYS A 50 8.92 -2.26 -5.20
N ASP A 51 7.96 -2.22 -4.27
CA ASP A 51 6.62 -1.68 -4.54
C ASP A 51 6.69 -0.17 -4.81
N TYR A 52 7.51 0.56 -4.04
CA TYR A 52 7.74 1.99 -4.29
C TYR A 52 8.28 2.22 -5.70
N GLU A 53 9.34 1.50 -6.09
CA GLU A 53 9.99 1.65 -7.40
C GLU A 53 9.00 1.33 -8.54
N GLU A 54 8.24 0.25 -8.43
CA GLU A 54 7.22 -0.13 -9.41
C GLU A 54 6.15 0.94 -9.55
N ILE A 55 5.58 1.41 -8.43
CA ILE A 55 4.47 2.38 -8.43
C ILE A 55 4.95 3.75 -8.94
N ASN A 56 6.13 4.19 -8.53
CA ASN A 56 6.72 5.45 -8.99
C ASN A 56 7.04 5.42 -10.48
N ALA A 57 7.61 4.32 -10.98
CA ALA A 57 7.86 4.15 -12.41
C ALA A 57 6.55 4.16 -13.21
N PHE A 58 5.53 3.43 -12.74
CA PHE A 58 4.24 3.36 -13.40
C PHE A 58 3.57 4.74 -13.54
N PHE A 59 3.51 5.55 -12.48
CA PHE A 59 2.88 6.88 -12.57
C PHE A 59 3.74 7.94 -13.27
N LYS A 60 5.05 7.70 -13.46
CA LYS A 60 5.88 8.52 -14.35
C LYS A 60 5.59 8.23 -15.82
N GLU A 61 5.34 6.97 -16.16
CA GLU A 61 4.95 6.54 -17.50
C GLU A 61 3.49 6.92 -17.83
N HIS A 62 2.60 6.84 -16.84
CA HIS A 62 1.18 7.16 -16.94
C HIS A 62 0.81 8.36 -16.05
N PRO A 63 1.13 9.59 -16.49
CA PRO A 63 0.83 10.79 -15.71
C PRO A 63 -0.67 11.00 -15.58
N LEU A 64 -1.12 11.20 -14.34
CA LEU A 64 -2.53 11.46 -14.02
C LEU A 64 -2.72 12.88 -13.46
N PRO A 65 -3.93 13.45 -13.59
CA PRO A 65 -4.24 14.78 -13.05
C PRO A 65 -4.20 14.86 -11.51
N CYS A 66 -4.12 13.71 -10.81
CA CYS A 66 -4.11 13.61 -9.35
C CYS A 66 -2.69 13.39 -8.78
N SER A 67 -1.75 14.28 -9.11
CA SER A 67 -0.35 14.18 -8.69
C SER A 67 -0.14 14.15 -7.17
N ARG A 68 -0.90 14.95 -6.41
CA ARG A 68 -0.77 15.03 -4.94
C ARG A 68 -1.11 13.70 -4.24
N PRO A 69 -2.25 13.04 -4.51
CA PRO A 69 -2.52 11.70 -3.97
C PRO A 69 -1.45 10.65 -4.31
N ILE A 70 -0.85 10.72 -5.50
CA ILE A 70 0.25 9.82 -5.89
C ILE A 70 1.48 10.05 -5.01
N GLN A 71 1.88 11.31 -4.81
CA GLN A 71 3.00 11.66 -3.94
C GLN A 71 2.76 11.19 -2.49
N GLN A 72 1.57 11.45 -1.94
CA GLN A 72 1.21 11.02 -0.59
C GLN A 72 1.25 9.49 -0.44
N ALA A 73 0.84 8.75 -1.47
CA ALA A 73 0.92 7.29 -1.45
C ALA A 73 2.39 6.82 -1.45
N LEU A 74 3.25 7.42 -2.28
CA LEU A 74 4.69 7.11 -2.32
C LEU A 74 5.38 7.42 -0.99
N GLU A 75 5.12 8.59 -0.40
CA GLU A 75 5.60 8.98 0.93
C GLU A 75 5.17 7.97 2.00
N SER A 76 3.92 7.49 1.94
CA SER A 76 3.41 6.47 2.86
C SER A 76 4.19 5.15 2.73
N ILE A 77 4.53 4.73 1.51
CA ILE A 77 5.31 3.50 1.29
C ILE A 77 6.72 3.64 1.85
N GLU A 78 7.38 4.79 1.67
CA GLU A 78 8.70 5.06 2.25
C GLU A 78 8.66 5.00 3.79
N VAL A 79 7.67 5.66 4.40
CA VAL A 79 7.47 5.61 5.86
C VAL A 79 7.22 4.19 6.34
N ASN A 80 6.32 3.44 5.69
CA ASN A 80 6.03 2.06 6.05
C ASN A 80 7.27 1.15 5.94
N THR A 81 8.07 1.35 4.88
CA THR A 81 9.32 0.60 4.66
C THR A 81 10.31 0.89 5.78
N GLY A 82 10.52 2.16 6.13
CA GLY A 82 11.43 2.56 7.20
C GLY A 82 10.98 2.09 8.60
N ILE A 83 9.67 2.11 8.88
CA ILE A 83 9.13 1.53 10.12
C ILE A 83 9.38 0.02 10.16
N LEU A 84 9.13 -0.69 9.06
CA LEU A 84 9.34 -2.14 9.00
C LEU A 84 10.82 -2.48 9.18
N GLU A 85 11.73 -1.79 8.50
CA GLU A 85 13.17 -2.01 8.62
C GLU A 85 13.68 -1.74 10.05
N ARG A 86 13.19 -0.69 10.70
CA ARG A 86 13.58 -0.32 12.07
C ARG A 86 13.03 -1.29 13.12
N ASP A 87 11.76 -1.68 12.99
CA ASP A 87 11.03 -2.32 14.09
C ASP A 87 10.89 -3.84 13.91
N ALA A 88 11.12 -4.40 12.72
CA ALA A 88 10.87 -5.82 12.46
C ALA A 88 11.62 -6.77 13.42
N GLU A 89 12.88 -6.47 13.73
CA GLU A 89 13.68 -7.29 14.63
C GLU A 89 13.14 -7.23 16.06
N SER A 90 12.97 -6.03 16.61
CA SER A 90 12.46 -5.83 17.98
C SER A 90 11.04 -6.40 18.15
N LEU A 91 10.16 -6.19 17.17
CA LEU A 91 8.81 -6.76 17.17
C LEU A 91 8.85 -8.29 17.09
N GLY A 92 9.76 -8.86 16.31
CA GLY A 92 9.96 -10.29 16.22
C GLY A 92 10.33 -10.90 17.57
N PHE A 93 11.29 -10.31 18.28
CA PHE A 93 11.67 -10.75 19.63
C PHE A 93 10.51 -10.65 20.61
N PHE A 94 9.82 -9.51 20.64
CA PHE A 94 8.66 -9.30 21.52
C PHE A 94 7.56 -10.34 21.28
N LEU A 95 7.22 -10.63 20.02
CA LEU A 95 6.19 -11.60 19.68
C LEU A 95 6.57 -13.02 20.10
N VAL A 96 7.84 -13.42 19.94
CA VAL A 96 8.33 -14.73 20.40
C VAL A 96 8.27 -14.84 21.92
N GLU A 97 8.71 -13.81 22.65
CA GLU A 97 8.64 -13.75 24.11
C GLU A 97 7.18 -13.83 24.59
N PHE A 98 6.30 -13.02 24.00
CA PHE A 98 4.88 -12.97 24.37
C PHE A 98 4.16 -14.30 24.12
N MET A 99 4.39 -14.95 22.97
CA MET A 99 3.84 -16.29 22.69
C MET A 99 4.40 -17.36 23.61
N GLY A 100 5.65 -17.21 24.09
CA GLY A 100 6.22 -18.06 25.12
C GLY A 100 5.48 -17.96 26.45
N HIS A 101 5.05 -16.75 26.83
CA HIS A 101 4.30 -16.52 28.07
C HIS A 101 2.85 -17.01 28.02
N THR A 102 2.16 -16.96 26.88
CA THR A 102 0.77 -17.46 26.79
C THR A 102 0.67 -18.97 26.96
N ASN A 103 1.73 -19.71 26.64
CA ASN A 103 1.81 -21.17 26.84
C ASN A 103 2.06 -21.58 28.30
N GLY A 104 2.43 -20.64 29.18
CA GLY A 104 2.66 -20.88 30.61
C GLY A 104 1.48 -20.53 31.53
N SER A 105 0.39 -19.97 30.99
CA SER A 105 -0.80 -19.53 31.75
C SER A 105 -2.02 -20.45 31.56
N THR A 106 -1.83 -21.61 30.93
CA THR A 106 -2.82 -22.70 30.86
C THR A 106 -2.25 -23.95 31.51
N ALA A 107 -2.12 -23.91 32.84
CA ALA A 107 -1.94 -25.08 33.69
C ALA A 107 -2.88 -24.96 34.89
#